data_AF-A0AAV9Z6M2-F1
#
_entry.id   AF-A0AAV9Z6M2-F1
#
_cell.length_a   1.000
_cell.length_b   1.000
_cell.length_c   1.000
_cell.angle_alpha   90.00
_cell.angle_beta   90.00
_cell.angle_gamma   90.00
#
_symmetry.space_group_name_H-M   'P 1'
#
loop_
_entity.id
_entity.type
_entity.pdbx_description
1 polymer ?
#
loop_
_entity_poly.entity_id
_entity_poly.type
_entity_poly.pdbx_seq_one_letter_code
_entity_poly.pdbx_strand_id
1 'polypeptide(L)'
;IKSIRHLQGAARTQRSNKTHSSVVVSLTDARAADDLICHGTSFDGQHFATEKYIPLALQCYGCQQFGHIASACPFKSDPSRVRCAHCADNHCQGNSPLLALHSHL
;
A
#
# COMPACT_ATOMS: atom_id res chain seq x y z
N ILE A 1 -6.49 -20.38 13.94
CA ILE A 1 -6.48 -18.97 13.49
C ILE A 1 -5.53 -18.18 14.37
N LYS A 2 -4.62 -17.38 13.81
CA LYS A 2 -3.67 -16.53 14.57
C LYS A 2 -4.28 -15.18 14.91
N SER A 3 -4.90 -14.51 13.94
CA SER A 3 -5.56 -13.23 14.14
C SER A 3 -6.52 -12.91 12.99
N ILE A 4 -7.45 -12.00 13.26
CA ILE A 4 -8.42 -11.50 12.29
C ILE A 4 -8.37 -9.97 12.38
N ARG A 5 -8.20 -9.30 11.24
CA ARG A 5 -8.10 -7.84 11.19
C ARG A 5 -8.89 -7.28 10.01
N HIS A 6 -9.66 -6.23 10.26
CA HIS A 6 -10.38 -5.52 9.22
C HIS A 6 -9.40 -4.81 8.30
N LEU A 7 -9.56 -4.98 6.99
CA LEU A 7 -8.73 -4.28 6.01
C LEU A 7 -9.28 -2.87 5.84
N GLN A 8 -8.79 -1.95 6.66
CA GLN A 8 -9.13 -0.53 6.53
C GLN A 8 -8.53 0.01 5.24
N GLY A 9 -9.38 0.41 4.28
CA GLY A 9 -8.93 1.16 3.10
C GLY A 9 -8.25 2.47 3.50
N ALA A 10 -7.27 2.91 2.70
CA ALA A 10 -6.34 4.02 2.98
C ALA A 10 -6.93 5.40 3.35
N ALA A 11 -8.25 5.56 3.38
CA ALA A 11 -8.90 6.79 3.85
C ALA A 11 -9.04 6.76 5.38
N ARG A 12 -8.21 7.57 6.05
CA ARG A 12 -8.36 7.95 7.48
C ARG A 12 -9.66 8.72 7.78
N THR A 13 -10.44 9.05 6.77
CA THR A 13 -11.78 9.62 6.89
C THR A 13 -12.83 8.51 6.71
N GLN A 14 -13.62 8.30 7.77
CA GLN A 14 -14.83 7.49 7.77
C GLN A 14 -15.78 8.01 6.67
N ARG A 15 -15.66 7.52 5.43
CA ARG A 15 -16.72 7.70 4.42
C ARG A 15 -17.81 6.70 4.72
N SER A 16 -18.98 7.22 5.08
CA SER A 16 -20.18 6.52 5.56
C SER A 16 -20.83 5.52 4.58
N ASN A 17 -20.34 5.37 3.33
CA ASN A 17 -21.04 4.62 2.27
C ASN A 17 -20.26 3.40 1.71
N LYS A 18 -19.46 2.70 2.52
CA LYS A 18 -18.80 1.47 2.02
C LYS A 18 -19.78 0.29 2.06
N THR A 19 -20.13 -0.23 0.90
CA THR A 19 -21.04 -1.39 0.73
C THR A 19 -20.36 -2.73 0.95
N HIS A 20 -19.02 -2.78 0.90
CA HIS A 20 -18.24 -3.99 1.11
C HIS A 20 -17.09 -3.71 2.07
N SER A 21 -16.75 -4.73 2.85
CA SER A 21 -15.65 -4.69 3.78
C SER A 21 -14.90 -6.01 3.73
N SER A 22 -13.57 -5.95 3.75
CA SER A 22 -12.71 -7.13 3.66
C SER A 22 -12.00 -7.34 4.99
N VAL A 23 -11.72 -8.59 5.31
CA VAL A 23 -11.03 -8.99 6.52
C VAL A 23 -9.84 -9.84 6.12
N VAL A 24 -8.70 -9.62 6.76
CA VAL A 24 -7.52 -10.47 6.63
C VAL A 24 -7.49 -11.43 7.82
N VAL A 25 -7.63 -12.72 7.52
CA VAL A 25 -7.47 -13.81 8.50
C VAL A 25 -6.03 -14.30 8.39
N SER A 26 -5.26 -14.14 9.47
CA SER A 26 -3.90 -14.70 9.56
C SER A 26 -3.98 -16.08 10.20
N LEU A 27 -3.34 -17.06 9.58
CA LEU A 27 -3.28 -18.45 10.05
C LEU A 27 -1.86 -18.80 10.49
N THR A 28 -1.76 -19.80 11.37
CA THR A 28 -0.47 -20.36 11.82
C THR A 28 0.02 -21.49 10.91
N ASP A 29 -0.90 -22.12 10.19
CA ASP A 29 -0.66 -23.27 9.33
C ASP A 29 -0.92 -22.90 7.87
N ALA A 30 -0.02 -23.34 6.99
CA ALA A 30 -0.11 -23.10 5.56
C ALA A 30 -1.22 -23.94 4.92
N ARG A 31 -1.41 -25.19 5.36
CA ARG A 31 -2.45 -26.07 4.78
C ARG A 31 -3.85 -25.52 5.04
N ALA A 32 -4.11 -25.08 6.26
CA ALA A 32 -5.37 -24.39 6.57
C ALA A 32 -5.59 -23.13 5.73
N ALA A 33 -4.53 -22.43 5.30
CA ALA A 33 -4.67 -21.27 4.42
C ALA A 33 -4.98 -21.68 2.98
N ASP A 34 -4.32 -22.72 2.48
CA ASP A 34 -4.60 -23.28 1.16
C ASP A 34 -6.03 -23.83 1.08
N ASP A 35 -6.50 -24.52 2.13
CA ASP A 35 -7.88 -25.01 2.22
C ASP A 35 -8.89 -23.86 2.15
N LEU A 36 -8.66 -22.76 2.89
CA LEU A 36 -9.53 -21.58 2.80
C LEU A 36 -9.50 -20.96 1.40
N ILE A 37 -8.33 -20.87 0.77
CA ILE A 37 -8.19 -20.31 -0.59
C ILE A 37 -8.94 -21.17 -1.61
N CYS A 38 -8.82 -22.50 -1.51
CA CYS A 38 -9.47 -23.43 -2.43
C CYS A 38 -10.97 -23.56 -2.20
N HIS A 39 -11.41 -23.57 -0.94
CA HIS A 39 -12.78 -23.93 -0.59
C HIS A 39 -13.63 -22.76 -0.12
N GLY A 40 -13.04 -21.61 0.21
CA GLY A 40 -13.73 -20.46 0.77
C GLY A 40 -13.89 -20.53 2.29
N THR A 41 -14.70 -19.61 2.84
CA THR A 41 -15.07 -19.58 4.26
C THR A 41 -16.53 -19.20 4.42
N SER A 42 -17.19 -19.73 5.44
CA SER A 42 -18.54 -19.29 5.81
C SER A 42 -18.48 -18.24 6.91
N PHE A 43 -19.28 -17.18 6.78
CA PHE A 43 -19.51 -16.17 7.82
C PHE A 43 -21.01 -15.82 7.83
N ASP A 44 -21.64 -15.92 9.01
CA ASP A 44 -23.10 -15.69 9.16
C ASP A 44 -23.97 -16.52 8.19
N GLY A 45 -23.60 -17.79 8.00
CA GLY A 45 -24.31 -18.70 7.08
C GLY A 45 -24.06 -18.43 5.59
N GLN A 46 -23.40 -17.32 5.24
CA GLN A 46 -23.03 -17.00 3.87
C GLN A 46 -21.62 -17.49 3.55
N HIS A 47 -21.43 -18.06 2.37
CA HIS A 47 -20.12 -18.51 1.89
C HIS A 47 -19.39 -17.40 1.12
N PHE A 48 -18.12 -17.18 1.44
CA PHE A 48 -17.26 -16.15 0.87
C PHE A 48 -16.05 -16.81 0.22
N ALA A 49 -15.75 -16.41 -1.01
CA ALA A 49 -14.48 -16.72 -1.63
C ALA A 49 -13.34 -16.08 -0.81
N THR A 50 -12.22 -16.79 -0.67
CA THR A 50 -11.03 -16.23 -0.05
C THR A 50 -9.88 -16.19 -1.04
N GLU A 51 -8.98 -15.25 -0.83
CA GLU A 51 -7.82 -15.04 -1.67
C GLU A 51 -6.60 -14.80 -0.79
N LYS A 52 -5.41 -15.09 -1.33
CA LYS A 52 -4.15 -14.78 -0.65
C LYS A 52 -4.00 -13.27 -0.53
N TYR A 53 -3.95 -12.77 0.70
CA TYR A 53 -3.68 -11.35 0.96
C TYR A 53 -2.21 -11.02 0.68
N ILE A 54 -1.97 -10.15 -0.31
CA ILE A 54 -0.65 -9.59 -0.62
C ILE A 54 -0.68 -8.09 -0.29
N PRO A 55 -0.03 -7.64 0.80
CA PRO A 55 0.01 -6.22 1.11
C PRO A 55 0.81 -5.48 0.03
N LEU A 56 0.34 -4.29 -0.35
CA LEU A 56 1.07 -3.44 -1.29
C LEU A 56 2.47 -3.14 -0.73
N ALA A 57 3.49 -3.26 -1.57
CA ALA A 57 4.85 -2.85 -1.23
C ALA A 57 4.85 -1.36 -0.86
N LEU A 58 5.14 -1.06 0.39
CA LEU A 58 5.05 0.29 0.93
C LEU A 58 6.23 1.12 0.43
N GLN A 59 6.05 1.87 -0.66
CA GLN A 59 7.06 2.78 -1.18
C GLN A 59 6.90 4.17 -0.57
N CYS A 60 8.02 4.76 -0.17
CA CYS A 60 8.08 6.14 0.32
C CYS A 60 8.10 7.12 -0.85
N TYR A 61 7.09 7.99 -0.99
CA TYR A 61 7.09 9.01 -2.06
C TYR A 61 8.14 10.12 -1.91
N GLY A 62 8.79 10.22 -0.75
CA GLY A 62 9.84 11.22 -0.51
C GLY A 62 11.23 10.77 -0.97
N CYS A 63 11.63 9.54 -0.64
CA CYS A 63 12.97 9.00 -0.95
C CYS A 63 12.96 7.79 -1.90
N GLN A 64 11.77 7.32 -2.27
CA GLN A 64 11.49 6.19 -3.17
C GLN A 64 11.99 4.82 -2.73
N GLN A 65 12.46 4.71 -1.48
CA GLN A 65 12.77 3.44 -0.85
C GLN A 65 11.52 2.73 -0.32
N PHE A 66 11.58 1.40 -0.25
CA PHE A 66 10.52 0.57 0.30
C PHE A 66 10.61 0.44 1.83
N GLY A 67 9.52 -0.01 2.45
CA GLY A 67 9.44 -0.35 3.87
C GLY A 67 8.90 0.76 4.78
N HIS A 68 8.63 1.95 4.25
CA HIS A 68 8.03 3.05 5.00
C HIS A 68 7.25 4.00 4.08
N ILE A 69 6.34 4.79 4.65
CA ILE A 69 5.67 5.89 3.96
C ILE A 69 6.41 7.20 4.17
N ALA A 70 6.12 8.21 3.34
CA ALA A 70 6.73 9.54 3.43
C ALA A 70 6.64 10.14 4.86
N SER A 71 5.53 9.94 5.56
CA SER A 71 5.36 10.42 6.95
C SER A 71 6.19 9.68 7.99
N ALA A 72 6.80 8.54 7.66
CA ALA A 72 7.72 7.79 8.51
C ALA A 72 9.13 7.70 7.89
N CYS A 73 9.44 8.54 6.89
CA CYS A 73 10.73 8.51 6.21
C CYS A 73 11.87 8.89 7.18
N PRO A 74 12.92 8.05 7.30
CA PRO A 74 14.07 8.34 8.16
C PRO A 74 14.98 9.43 7.57
N PHE A 75 14.81 9.75 6.28
CA PHE A 75 15.63 10.72 5.55
C PHE A 75 14.93 12.06 5.33
N LYS A 76 13.85 12.37 6.06
CA LYS A 76 13.09 13.62 5.89
C LYS A 76 13.94 14.88 6.02
N SER A 77 14.94 14.83 6.90
CA SER A 77 15.85 15.95 7.18
C SER A 77 17.10 15.95 6.31
N ASP A 78 17.23 14.99 5.38
CA ASP A 78 18.38 14.88 4.47
C ASP A 78 17.93 15.19 3.03
N PRO A 79 18.16 16.42 2.54
CA PRO A 79 17.78 16.83 1.18
C PRO A 79 18.43 15.98 0.09
N SER A 80 19.61 15.38 0.35
CA SER A 80 20.32 14.56 -0.63
C SER A 80 19.62 13.22 -0.93
N ARG A 81 18.73 12.80 -0.03
CA ARG A 81 17.98 11.54 -0.11
C ARG A 81 16.57 11.74 -0.66
N VAL A 82 16.13 12.98 -0.82
CA VAL A 82 14.85 13.30 -1.44
C VAL A 82 14.94 13.02 -2.93
N ARG A 83 13.94 12.32 -3.47
CA ARG A 83 13.87 11.94 -4.88
C ARG A 83 12.61 12.50 -5.52
N CYS A 84 12.72 12.93 -6.76
CA CYS A 84 11.59 13.45 -7.53
C CYS A 84 10.54 12.36 -7.74
N ALA A 85 9.32 12.56 -7.21
CA ALA A 85 8.23 11.58 -7.27
C ALA A 85 7.83 11.12 -8.69
N HIS A 86 8.24 11.84 -9.74
CA HIS A 86 7.95 11.45 -11.12
C HIS A 86 9.03 10.57 -11.77
N CYS A 87 10.32 10.77 -11.45
CA CYS A 87 11.41 10.11 -12.17
C CYS A 87 12.53 9.52 -11.29
N ALA A 88 12.42 9.61 -9.97
CA ALA A 88 13.38 9.05 -9.01
C ALA A 88 14.75 9.72 -8.90
N ASP A 89 15.00 10.80 -9.64
CA ASP A 89 16.27 11.53 -9.56
C ASP A 89 16.36 12.52 -8.40
N ASN A 90 17.60 12.92 -8.08
CA ASN A 90 17.90 13.90 -7.04
C ASN A 90 17.78 15.34 -7.57
N HIS A 91 16.55 15.82 -7.74
CA HIS A 91 16.25 17.23 -8.03
C HIS A 91 14.98 17.69 -7.32
N CYS A 92 14.88 19.00 -7.07
CA CYS A 92 13.66 19.62 -6.57
C CYS A 92 12.62 19.72 -7.71
N GLN A 93 11.34 19.44 -7.43
CA GLN A 93 10.24 19.37 -8.42
C GLN A 93 10.09 20.64 -9.31
N GLY A 94 10.72 21.76 -8.96
CA GLY A 94 10.78 22.98 -9.77
C GLY A 94 11.86 23.00 -10.87
N ASN A 95 12.76 22.00 -10.93
CA ASN A 95 13.83 21.92 -11.94
C ASN A 95 13.79 20.58 -12.67
N SER A 96 12.62 20.26 -13.24
CA SER A 96 12.49 19.10 -14.13
C SER A 96 13.20 19.42 -15.46
N PRO A 97 14.11 18.58 -15.97
CA PRO A 97 14.74 18.81 -17.28
C PRO A 97 13.72 18.84 -18.44
N LEU A 98 12.53 18.25 -18.25
CA LEU A 98 11.42 18.36 -19.20
C LEU A 98 10.78 19.75 -19.26
N LEU A 99 10.99 20.62 -18.26
CA LEU A 99 10.50 22.00 -18.29
C LEU A 99 11.51 22.97 -18.94
N ALA A 100 12.80 22.60 -18.96
CA ALA A 100 13.85 23.39 -19.61
C ALA A 100 13.86 23.27 -21.14
N LEU A 101 13.22 22.25 -21.71
CA LEU A 101 13.11 22.05 -23.16
C LEU A 101 11.93 22.80 -23.80
N HIS A 102 11.04 23.42 -23.01
CA HIS A 102 9.87 24.16 -23.53
C HIS A 102 10.01 25.70 -23.38
N SER A 103 11.19 26.21 -23.04
CA SER A 103 11.44 27.66 -22.88
C SER A 103 12.25 28.29 -24.02
N HIS A 104 12.66 27.51 -25.03
CA HIS A 104 13.38 28.00 -26.21
C HIS A 104 12.98 27.24 -27.47
N LEU A 105 11.72 27.42 -27.90
CA LEU A 105 11.27 27.57 -29.29
C LEU A 105 9.73 27.63 -29.34
#